data_AF-A0A383DVA7-F1
#
_entry.id   AF-A0A383DVA7-F1
#
_cell.length_a   1.000
_cell.length_b   1.000
_cell.length_c   1.000
_cell.angle_alpha   90.00
_cell.angle_beta   90.00
_cell.angle_gamma   90.00
#
_symmetry.space_group_name_H-M   'P 1'
#
loop_
_entity.id
_entity.type
_entity.pdbx_description
1 polymer ?
#
loop_
_entity_poly.entity_id
_entity_poly.type
_entity_poly.pdbx_seq_one_letter_code
_entity_poly.pdbx_strand_id
1 'polypeptide(L)'
;DFFHFLLAHSLQKKIDSEFYAIFDVTDRQKPFYQKQKLVDFKKIWFFHDSISKPGKKVDMEYLNSFEEKYKINLWLLAINERLFYEHNEFHKFSREEILSILEDECKFFEKILEIKPKFLITTTTGFHHHELFYQMCRVVGVKTLILNQSVFGSKCYISEQTHMFDDKRTIEELEASNMNFDELEEYWKKFELRKKSDHHAVSLRKSKAAKIRAGSDFLMSQNTTMKNNYGYYG
;
A
#
# COMPACT_ATOMS: atom_id res chain seq x y z
N ASP A 1 0.03 -2.29 -9.81
CA ASP A 1 0.31 -3.59 -9.17
C ASP A 1 -1.02 -4.35 -9.03
N PHE A 2 -1.07 -5.66 -9.31
CA PHE A 2 -2.28 -6.50 -9.21
C PHE A 2 -2.18 -7.55 -8.10
N PHE A 3 -1.10 -7.56 -7.31
CA PHE A 3 -0.81 -8.64 -6.37
C PHE A 3 -1.97 -8.91 -5.40
N HIS A 4 -2.39 -7.89 -4.63
CA HIS A 4 -3.48 -8.04 -3.65
C HIS A 4 -4.82 -8.42 -4.29
N PHE A 5 -5.10 -7.92 -5.49
CA PHE A 5 -6.31 -8.25 -6.23
C PHE A 5 -6.33 -9.74 -6.64
N LEU A 6 -5.22 -10.25 -7.16
CA LEU A 6 -5.09 -11.67 -7.53
C LEU A 6 -5.01 -12.59 -6.30
N LEU A 7 -4.45 -12.11 -5.20
CA LEU A 7 -4.48 -12.79 -3.92
C LEU A 7 -5.92 -12.93 -3.43
N ALA A 8 -6.72 -11.85 -3.43
CA ALA A 8 -8.13 -11.89 -3.08
C ALA A 8 -8.91 -12.87 -3.96
N HIS A 9 -8.67 -12.87 -5.28
CA HIS A 9 -9.26 -13.84 -6.21
C HIS A 9 -8.93 -15.29 -5.88
N SER A 10 -7.72 -15.54 -5.38
CA SER A 10 -7.27 -16.87 -4.97
C SER A 10 -7.85 -17.27 -3.62
N LEU A 11 -7.97 -16.33 -2.69
CA LEU A 11 -8.49 -16.56 -1.34
C LEU A 11 -9.99 -16.85 -1.35
N GLN A 12 -10.81 -16.08 -2.07
CA GLN A 12 -12.26 -16.32 -2.13
C GLN A 12 -12.64 -17.73 -2.64
N LYS A 13 -11.73 -18.39 -3.38
CA LYS A 13 -11.92 -19.77 -3.86
C LYS A 13 -11.60 -20.83 -2.81
N LYS A 14 -10.95 -20.42 -1.72
CA LYS A 14 -10.38 -21.29 -0.68
C LYS A 14 -11.05 -21.09 0.67
N ILE A 15 -11.62 -19.92 0.93
CA ILE A 15 -12.26 -19.59 2.21
C ILE A 15 -13.63 -18.96 1.97
N ASP A 16 -14.58 -19.29 2.83
CA ASP A 16 -15.88 -18.63 2.91
C ASP A 16 -15.75 -17.39 3.79
N SER A 17 -15.67 -16.22 3.17
CA SER A 17 -15.42 -14.94 3.84
C SER A 17 -15.91 -13.76 3.00
N GLU A 18 -16.21 -12.65 3.68
CA GLU A 18 -16.55 -11.39 3.03
C GLU A 18 -15.28 -10.61 2.66
N PHE A 19 -15.18 -10.23 1.39
CA PHE A 19 -14.03 -9.48 0.88
C PHE A 19 -14.39 -8.00 0.71
N TYR A 20 -13.45 -7.15 1.11
CA TYR A 20 -13.53 -5.70 1.04
C TYR A 20 -12.21 -5.18 0.46
N ALA A 21 -12.24 -4.07 -0.28
CA ALA A 21 -11.03 -3.53 -0.90
C ALA A 21 -10.96 -2.00 -0.82
N ILE A 22 -9.77 -1.51 -0.49
CA ILE A 22 -9.38 -0.11 -0.67
C ILE A 22 -8.40 -0.09 -1.84
N PHE A 23 -8.75 0.60 -2.92
CA PHE A 23 -7.84 0.80 -4.04
C PHE A 23 -7.23 2.20 -3.96
N ASP A 24 -5.91 2.22 -3.85
CA ASP A 24 -5.07 3.41 -3.95
C ASP A 24 -4.55 3.54 -5.38
N VAL A 25 -5.43 4.00 -6.28
CA VAL A 25 -5.22 4.01 -7.72
C VAL A 25 -5.80 5.25 -8.35
N THR A 26 -5.16 5.74 -9.41
CA THR A 26 -5.66 6.89 -10.18
C THR A 26 -7.01 6.62 -10.83
N ASP A 27 -7.77 7.69 -11.11
CA ASP A 27 -9.11 7.64 -11.70
C ASP A 27 -9.19 6.77 -12.96
N ARG A 28 -8.13 6.77 -13.78
CA ARG A 28 -8.05 5.98 -15.01
C ARG A 28 -8.20 4.47 -14.77
N GLN A 29 -7.79 3.99 -13.60
CA GLN A 29 -7.84 2.56 -13.26
C GLN A 29 -9.16 2.14 -12.60
N LYS A 30 -9.94 3.08 -12.05
CA LYS A 30 -11.20 2.78 -11.34
C LYS A 30 -12.20 1.96 -12.17
N PRO A 31 -12.45 2.27 -13.47
CA PRO A 31 -13.42 1.51 -14.25
C PRO A 31 -13.09 0.03 -14.38
N PHE A 32 -11.81 -0.35 -14.33
CA PHE A 32 -11.42 -1.76 -14.31
C PHE A 32 -11.90 -2.43 -13.02
N TYR A 33 -11.55 -1.88 -11.86
CA TYR A 33 -11.89 -2.46 -10.55
C TYR A 33 -13.39 -2.43 -10.25
N GLN A 34 -14.13 -1.49 -10.83
CA GLN A 34 -15.60 -1.43 -10.71
C GLN A 34 -16.31 -2.46 -11.60
N LYS A 35 -15.76 -2.77 -12.79
CA LYS A 35 -16.41 -3.65 -13.78
C LYS A 35 -15.97 -5.11 -13.69
N GLN A 36 -14.81 -5.37 -13.10
CA GLN A 36 -14.29 -6.73 -12.94
C GLN A 36 -15.29 -7.61 -12.16
N LYS A 37 -15.34 -8.90 -12.51
CA LYS A 37 -16.15 -9.93 -11.82
C LYS A 37 -15.29 -11.07 -11.28
N LEU A 38 -13.98 -10.85 -11.20
CA LEU A 38 -13.03 -11.84 -10.74
C LEU A 38 -13.11 -12.00 -9.23
N VAL A 39 -13.31 -10.92 -8.49
CA VAL A 39 -13.45 -10.95 -7.02
C VAL A 39 -14.80 -10.34 -6.64
N ASP A 40 -15.56 -11.07 -5.82
CA ASP A 40 -16.84 -10.60 -5.27
C ASP A 40 -16.61 -9.76 -4.01
N PHE A 41 -16.27 -8.49 -4.20
CA PHE A 41 -16.12 -7.54 -3.10
C PHE A 41 -17.49 -7.05 -2.63
N LYS A 42 -17.77 -7.21 -1.34
CA LYS A 42 -18.96 -6.62 -0.69
C LYS A 42 -18.98 -5.10 -0.84
N LYS A 43 -17.80 -4.48 -0.76
CA LYS A 43 -17.62 -3.05 -0.99
C LYS A 43 -16.20 -2.75 -1.44
N ILE A 44 -16.12 -1.78 -2.35
CA ILE A 44 -14.88 -1.20 -2.84
C ILE A 44 -14.87 0.28 -2.45
N TRP A 45 -13.75 0.74 -1.91
CA TRP A 45 -13.45 2.16 -1.76
C TRP A 45 -12.26 2.53 -2.63
N PHE A 46 -12.26 3.75 -3.13
CA PHE A 46 -11.09 4.34 -3.77
C PHE A 46 -10.54 5.41 -2.85
N PHE A 47 -9.28 5.28 -2.46
CA PHE A 47 -8.65 6.14 -1.45
C PHE A 47 -8.71 7.62 -1.87
N HIS A 48 -8.32 7.95 -3.10
CA HIS A 48 -8.32 9.34 -3.56
C HIS A 48 -9.72 9.98 -3.66
N ASP A 49 -10.82 9.21 -3.60
CA ASP A 49 -12.17 9.81 -3.56
C ASP A 49 -12.51 10.46 -2.22
N SER A 50 -11.79 10.13 -1.15
CA SER A 50 -11.99 10.76 0.16
C SER A 50 -11.18 12.03 0.37
N ILE A 51 -10.21 12.31 -0.50
CA ILE A 51 -9.33 13.48 -0.37
C ILE A 51 -10.05 14.71 -0.93
N SER A 52 -10.27 15.71 -0.07
CA SER A 52 -10.85 16.99 -0.45
C SER A 52 -9.84 17.85 -1.22
N LYS A 53 -10.36 18.83 -1.95
CA LYS A 53 -9.51 19.86 -2.55
C LYS A 53 -8.82 20.71 -1.49
N PRO A 54 -7.64 21.28 -1.79
CA PRO A 54 -6.95 22.21 -0.90
C PRO A 54 -7.83 23.39 -0.46
N GLY A 55 -7.54 23.95 0.72
CA GLY A 55 -8.21 25.14 1.25
C GLY A 55 -9.43 24.88 2.13
N LYS A 56 -9.71 23.62 2.47
CA LYS A 56 -10.68 23.26 3.52
C LYS A 56 -10.17 23.73 4.89
N LYS A 57 -11.08 24.23 5.73
CA LYS A 57 -10.77 24.55 7.13
C LYS A 57 -10.56 23.25 7.91
N VAL A 58 -9.39 23.10 8.51
CA VAL A 58 -9.01 21.94 9.32
C VAL A 58 -9.71 21.98 10.68
N ASP A 59 -10.21 20.83 11.12
CA ASP A 59 -10.76 20.57 12.44
C ASP A 59 -9.66 20.02 13.36
N MET A 60 -8.99 20.92 14.08
CA MET A 60 -7.91 20.56 14.99
C MET A 60 -8.39 19.79 16.22
N GLU A 61 -9.63 20.00 16.68
CA GLU A 61 -10.20 19.26 17.80
C GLU A 61 -10.39 17.79 17.42
N TYR A 62 -10.92 17.55 16.22
CA TYR A 62 -11.02 16.20 15.66
C TYR A 62 -9.64 15.53 15.57
N LEU A 63 -8.64 16.18 14.96
CA LEU A 63 -7.30 15.60 14.78
C LEU A 63 -6.66 15.24 16.13
N ASN A 64 -6.74 16.12 17.13
CA ASN A 64 -6.20 15.84 18.46
C ASN A 64 -6.91 14.63 19.10
N SER A 65 -8.24 14.57 19.03
CA SER A 65 -9.01 13.43 19.57
C SER A 65 -8.70 12.12 18.84
N PHE A 66 -8.40 12.20 17.54
CA PHE A 66 -8.00 11.06 16.72
C PHE A 66 -6.64 10.52 17.16
N GLU A 67 -5.64 11.40 17.33
CA GLU A 67 -4.31 11.01 17.80
C GLU A 67 -4.37 10.32 19.16
N GLU A 68 -5.17 10.84 20.10
CA GLU A 68 -5.39 10.20 21.40
C GLU A 68 -6.06 8.84 21.29
N LYS A 69 -7.13 8.73 20.49
CA LYS A 69 -7.91 7.51 20.30
C LYS A 69 -7.06 6.38 19.71
N TYR A 70 -6.31 6.67 18.66
CA TYR A 70 -5.51 5.67 17.96
C TYR A 70 -4.06 5.58 18.46
N LYS A 71 -3.62 6.47 19.37
CA LYS A 71 -2.23 6.56 19.84
C LYS A 71 -1.23 6.72 18.69
N ILE A 72 -1.57 7.58 17.74
CA ILE A 72 -0.81 7.86 16.52
C ILE A 72 -0.31 9.30 16.57
N ASN A 73 0.89 9.55 16.07
CA ASN A 73 1.40 10.89 15.81
C ASN A 73 1.31 11.17 14.30
N LEU A 74 0.26 11.89 13.89
CA LEU A 74 -0.04 12.23 12.51
C LEU A 74 1.05 13.12 11.90
N TRP A 75 1.60 14.04 12.68
CA TRP A 75 2.67 14.91 12.18
C TRP A 75 3.95 14.12 11.91
N LEU A 76 4.28 13.13 12.75
CA LEU A 76 5.42 12.24 12.53
C LEU A 76 5.26 11.43 11.24
N LEU A 77 4.05 10.95 10.93
CA LEU A 77 3.75 10.29 9.67
C LEU A 77 3.96 11.25 8.49
N ALA A 78 3.46 12.48 8.60
CA ALA A 78 3.53 13.47 7.53
C ALA A 78 4.96 13.94 7.22
N ILE A 79 5.80 14.21 8.24
CA ILE A 79 7.17 14.67 8.00
C ILE A 79 8.08 13.59 7.38
N ASN A 80 7.70 12.31 7.51
CA ASN A 80 8.40 11.18 6.89
C ASN A 80 7.81 10.82 5.51
N GLU A 81 6.77 11.53 5.05
CA GLU A 81 6.20 11.34 3.73
C GLU A 81 7.01 12.12 2.69
N ARG A 82 7.53 11.41 1.69
CA ARG A 82 8.30 12.00 0.60
C ARG A 82 7.49 13.02 -0.20
N LEU A 83 6.18 12.82 -0.32
CA LEU A 83 5.29 13.76 -1.03
C LEU A 83 5.23 15.13 -0.35
N PHE A 84 5.28 15.18 0.99
CA PHE A 84 5.22 16.42 1.77
C PHE A 84 6.60 17.03 2.03
N TYR A 85 7.64 16.44 1.46
CA TYR A 85 9.00 16.93 1.63
C TYR A 85 9.17 18.32 1.01
N GLU A 86 9.90 19.20 1.70
CA GLU A 86 10.09 20.61 1.31
C GLU A 86 10.77 20.80 -0.06
N HIS A 87 11.49 19.78 -0.55
CA HIS A 87 12.14 19.77 -1.86
C HIS A 87 11.33 19.05 -2.94
N ASN A 88 10.03 18.85 -2.74
CA ASN A 88 9.15 18.42 -3.82
C ASN A 88 9.10 19.50 -4.91
N GLU A 89 9.57 19.16 -6.12
CA GLU A 89 9.68 20.08 -7.26
C GLU A 89 8.31 20.41 -7.90
N PHE A 90 7.28 19.59 -7.64
CA PHE A 90 5.97 19.71 -8.29
C PHE A 90 4.97 20.54 -7.48
N HIS A 91 4.87 20.28 -6.18
CA HIS A 91 3.98 21.03 -5.28
C HIS A 91 4.59 21.21 -3.90
N LYS A 92 4.55 22.45 -3.41
CA LYS A 92 5.00 22.79 -2.05
C LYS A 92 3.80 22.83 -1.13
N PHE A 93 3.60 21.76 -0.37
CA PHE A 93 2.50 21.66 0.58
C PHE A 93 2.66 22.62 1.75
N SER A 94 1.63 23.39 2.06
CA SER A 94 1.54 24.12 3.33
C SER A 94 1.19 23.17 4.48
N ARG A 95 1.42 23.64 5.72
CA ARG A 95 1.01 22.90 6.91
C ARG A 95 -0.51 22.64 6.93
N GLU A 96 -1.30 23.64 6.56
CA GLU A 96 -2.76 23.54 6.53
C GLU A 96 -3.24 22.55 5.46
N GLU A 97 -2.57 22.50 4.30
CA GLU A 97 -2.86 21.50 3.26
C GLU A 97 -2.57 20.08 3.76
N ILE A 98 -1.41 19.85 4.38
CA ILE A 98 -1.03 18.55 4.95
C ILE A 98 -2.06 18.13 6.00
N LEU A 99 -2.39 19.01 6.95
CA LEU A 99 -3.36 18.71 7.99
C LEU A 99 -4.77 18.42 7.43
N SER A 100 -5.18 19.13 6.38
CA SER A 100 -6.44 18.86 5.69
C SER A 100 -6.46 17.47 5.03
N ILE A 101 -5.35 17.05 4.43
CA ILE A 101 -5.21 15.71 3.84
C ILE A 101 -5.30 14.65 4.94
N LEU A 102 -4.52 14.79 6.01
CA LEU A 102 -4.53 13.86 7.14
C LEU A 102 -5.93 13.73 7.76
N GLU A 103 -6.67 14.83 7.92
CA GLU A 103 -8.04 14.81 8.43
C GLU A 103 -8.98 13.94 7.56
N ASP A 104 -8.88 14.09 6.24
CA ASP A 104 -9.70 13.33 5.30
C ASP A 104 -9.33 11.84 5.29
N GLU A 105 -8.04 11.52 5.37
CA GLU A 105 -7.54 10.15 5.53
C GLU A 105 -8.05 9.50 6.83
N CYS A 106 -7.96 10.22 7.95
CA CYS A 106 -8.47 9.78 9.24
C CYS A 106 -9.96 9.44 9.15
N LYS A 107 -10.78 10.39 8.68
CA LYS A 107 -12.25 10.21 8.55
C LYS A 107 -12.61 9.05 7.62
N PHE A 108 -11.86 8.90 6.52
CA PHE A 108 -12.05 7.80 5.59
C PHE A 108 -11.79 6.44 6.23
N PHE A 109 -10.68 6.30 6.95
CA PHE A 109 -10.30 5.04 7.57
C PHE A 109 -11.19 4.70 8.77
N GLU A 110 -11.63 5.68 9.57
CA GLU A 110 -12.62 5.43 10.62
C GLU A 110 -13.92 4.85 10.05
N LYS A 111 -14.41 5.43 8.95
CA LYS A 111 -15.60 4.94 8.23
C LYS A 111 -15.41 3.51 7.71
N ILE A 112 -14.20 3.14 7.30
CA ILE A 112 -13.92 1.75 6.89
C ILE A 112 -13.92 0.83 8.12
N LEU A 113 -13.32 1.24 9.23
CA LEU A 113 -13.27 0.43 10.45
C LEU A 113 -14.65 0.19 11.10
N GLU A 114 -15.68 0.98 10.75
CA GLU A 114 -17.07 0.71 11.15
C GLU A 114 -17.57 -0.67 10.70
N ILE A 115 -17.01 -1.25 9.63
CA ILE A 115 -17.35 -2.62 9.18
C ILE A 115 -16.76 -3.70 10.09
N LYS A 116 -15.85 -3.34 11.02
CA LYS A 116 -15.18 -4.21 11.98
C LYS A 116 -14.51 -5.42 11.31
N PRO A 117 -13.53 -5.20 10.41
CA PRO A 117 -12.87 -6.29 9.71
C PRO A 117 -12.11 -7.19 10.70
N LYS A 118 -12.07 -8.50 10.46
CA LYS A 118 -11.26 -9.42 11.28
C LYS A 118 -9.78 -9.39 10.91
N PHE A 119 -9.50 -9.17 9.63
CA PHE A 119 -8.15 -9.18 9.07
C PHE A 119 -7.90 -7.98 8.17
N LEU A 120 -6.69 -7.43 8.23
CA LEU A 120 -6.12 -6.55 7.22
C LEU A 120 -5.02 -7.33 6.48
N ILE A 121 -5.18 -7.54 5.18
CA ILE A 121 -4.14 -8.12 4.33
C ILE A 121 -3.45 -6.98 3.59
N THR A 122 -2.13 -6.84 3.77
CA THR A 122 -1.35 -5.74 3.17
C THR A 122 0.09 -6.17 2.89
N THR A 123 0.88 -5.29 2.29
CA THR A 123 2.34 -5.38 2.19
C THR A 123 2.99 -4.36 3.13
N THR A 124 4.31 -4.42 3.27
CA THR A 124 5.08 -3.35 3.91
C THR A 124 4.68 -1.98 3.33
N THR A 125 4.38 -1.03 4.22
CA THR A 125 3.83 0.29 3.92
C THR A 125 4.93 1.20 3.41
N GLY A 126 4.75 1.78 2.21
CA GLY A 126 5.68 2.75 1.63
C GLY A 126 5.21 4.20 1.74
N PHE A 127 3.93 4.39 2.03
CA PHE A 127 3.29 5.70 2.15
C PHE A 127 2.67 5.87 3.53
N HIS A 128 2.62 7.11 4.01
CA HIS A 128 2.13 7.43 5.35
C HIS A 128 0.67 7.02 5.57
N HIS A 129 -0.22 7.13 4.58
CA HIS A 129 -1.63 6.75 4.70
C HIS A 129 -1.83 5.23 4.80
N HIS A 130 -0.94 4.43 4.19
CA HIS A 130 -0.94 2.97 4.40
C HIS A 130 -0.50 2.63 5.83
N GLU A 131 0.52 3.32 6.34
CA GLU A 131 1.00 3.16 7.71
C GLU A 131 -0.05 3.61 8.74
N LEU A 132 -0.73 4.73 8.49
CA LEU A 132 -1.85 5.23 9.28
C LEU A 132 -2.92 4.15 9.44
N PHE A 133 -3.42 3.59 8.33
CA PHE A 133 -4.47 2.58 8.39
C PHE A 133 -4.02 1.29 9.08
N TYR A 134 -2.77 0.88 8.86
CA TYR A 134 -2.16 -0.27 9.55
C TYR A 134 -2.12 -0.05 11.07
N GLN A 135 -1.64 1.11 11.54
CA GLN A 135 -1.59 1.43 12.97
C GLN A 135 -2.98 1.51 13.59
N MET A 136 -3.95 2.13 12.89
CA MET A 136 -5.34 2.18 13.34
C MET A 136 -5.91 0.76 13.52
N CYS A 137 -5.73 -0.10 12.53
CA CYS A 137 -6.17 -1.51 12.59
C CYS A 137 -5.62 -2.24 13.82
N ARG A 138 -4.33 -2.07 14.12
CA ARG A 138 -3.72 -2.71 15.30
C ARG A 138 -4.33 -2.23 16.61
N VAL A 139 -4.61 -0.93 16.72
CA VAL A 139 -5.17 -0.34 17.94
C VAL A 139 -6.58 -0.86 18.22
N VAL A 140 -7.38 -1.05 17.17
CA VAL A 140 -8.75 -1.59 17.30
C VAL A 140 -8.81 -3.13 17.30
N GLY A 141 -7.67 -3.80 17.31
CA GLY A 141 -7.58 -5.27 17.41
C GLY A 141 -7.86 -6.03 16.11
N VAL A 142 -7.77 -5.38 14.95
CA VAL A 142 -7.83 -6.04 13.65
C VAL A 142 -6.51 -6.77 13.43
N LYS A 143 -6.56 -8.07 13.10
CA LYS A 143 -5.36 -8.86 12.86
C LYS A 143 -4.73 -8.50 11.52
N THR A 144 -3.48 -8.03 11.55
CA THR A 144 -2.73 -7.65 10.35
C THR A 144 -2.00 -8.86 9.79
N LEU A 145 -2.05 -9.05 8.47
CA LEU A 145 -1.33 -10.07 7.74
C LEU A 145 -0.49 -9.36 6.68
N ILE A 146 0.73 -9.01 7.05
CA ILE A 146 1.66 -8.25 6.23
C ILE A 146 2.53 -9.22 5.46
N LEU A 147 2.48 -9.13 4.13
CA LEU A 147 3.45 -9.80 3.29
C LEU A 147 4.76 -9.01 3.27
N ASN A 148 5.76 -9.54 3.96
CA ASN A 148 7.10 -8.98 4.01
C ASN A 148 8.00 -9.67 3.00
N GLN A 149 8.83 -8.90 2.31
CA GLN A 149 9.89 -9.44 1.48
C GLN A 149 11.07 -9.85 2.38
N SER A 150 11.61 -11.04 2.16
CA SER A 150 12.83 -11.46 2.84
C SER A 150 14.07 -10.95 2.12
N VAL A 151 15.22 -10.97 2.81
CA VAL A 151 16.55 -10.74 2.19
C VAL A 151 16.87 -11.76 1.09
N PHE A 152 16.19 -12.90 1.07
CA PHE A 152 16.30 -13.95 0.05
C PHE A 152 15.37 -13.70 -1.14
N GLY A 153 15.41 -12.49 -1.71
CA GLY A 153 14.83 -12.07 -2.99
C GLY A 153 13.44 -12.64 -3.34
N SER A 154 13.41 -13.86 -3.87
CA SER A 154 12.19 -14.60 -4.25
C SER A 154 11.34 -15.14 -3.09
N LYS A 155 11.78 -14.99 -1.84
CA LYS A 155 11.08 -15.47 -0.65
C LYS A 155 10.40 -14.33 0.09
N CYS A 156 9.22 -14.62 0.61
CA CYS A 156 8.41 -13.73 1.44
C CYS A 156 7.95 -14.48 2.69
N TYR A 157 7.57 -13.72 3.70
CA TYR A 157 6.96 -14.25 4.92
C TYR A 157 5.76 -13.38 5.31
N ILE A 158 4.86 -13.95 6.11
CA ILE A 158 3.69 -13.25 6.62
C ILE A 158 3.89 -13.04 8.12
N SER A 159 3.62 -11.83 8.59
CA SER A 159 3.62 -11.50 10.01
C SER A 159 2.64 -10.37 10.32
N GLU A 160 2.35 -10.15 11.60
CA GLU A 160 1.50 -9.06 12.08
C GLU A 160 2.23 -7.71 12.06
N GLN A 161 3.56 -7.71 12.10
CA GLN A 161 4.41 -6.52 12.16
C GLN A 161 5.37 -6.42 10.97
N THR A 162 5.64 -5.19 10.52
CA THR A 162 6.58 -4.94 9.42
C THR A 162 8.00 -5.33 9.85
N HIS A 163 8.70 -6.08 9.00
CA HIS A 163 10.08 -6.52 9.22
C HIS A 163 10.35 -7.29 10.52
N MET A 164 9.32 -7.80 11.19
CA MET A 164 9.43 -8.60 12.41
C MET A 164 8.69 -9.92 12.24
N PHE A 165 9.23 -10.99 12.82
CA PHE A 165 8.52 -12.26 12.94
C PHE A 165 7.55 -12.20 14.12
N ASP A 166 6.44 -12.94 14.02
CA ASP A 166 5.49 -13.09 15.13
C ASP A 166 5.99 -14.05 16.22
N ASP A 167 7.11 -14.71 15.95
CA ASP A 167 7.79 -15.58 16.89
C ASP A 167 8.38 -14.77 18.04
N LYS A 168 8.09 -15.19 19.27
CA LYS A 168 8.57 -14.54 20.50
C LYS A 168 9.88 -15.12 21.00
N ARG A 169 10.37 -16.19 20.37
CA ARG A 169 11.61 -16.83 20.77
C ARG A 169 12.80 -15.90 20.59
N THR A 170 13.75 -15.97 21.49
CA THR A 170 15.03 -15.26 21.35
C THR A 170 15.94 -15.98 20.37
N ILE A 171 17.00 -15.32 19.92
CA ILE A 171 17.97 -15.93 19.00
C ILE A 171 18.62 -17.17 19.62
N GLU A 172 18.82 -17.16 20.94
CA GLU A 172 19.42 -18.26 21.71
C GLU A 172 18.52 -19.50 21.79
N GLU A 173 17.20 -19.33 21.66
CA GLU A 173 16.22 -20.41 21.66
C GLU A 173 16.06 -21.08 20.28
N LEU A 174 16.67 -20.51 19.24
CA LEU A 174 16.63 -21.04 17.88
C LEU A 174 17.79 -22.00 17.64
N GLU A 175 17.49 -23.16 17.06
CA GLU A 175 18.53 -24.10 16.62
C GLU A 175 19.32 -23.51 15.44
N ALA A 176 20.63 -23.36 15.62
CA ALA A 176 21.52 -22.92 14.56
C ALA A 176 21.76 -24.05 13.54
N SER A 177 21.68 -23.73 12.26
CA SER A 177 22.02 -24.67 11.18
C SER A 177 23.51 -25.00 11.08
N ASN A 178 24.36 -24.30 11.86
CA ASN A 178 25.83 -24.36 11.82
C ASN A 178 26.42 -24.14 10.41
N MET A 179 25.70 -23.45 9.51
CA MET A 179 26.19 -23.11 8.17
C MET A 179 27.33 -22.10 8.25
N ASN A 180 28.39 -22.33 7.48
CA ASN A 180 29.47 -21.36 7.31
C ASN A 180 29.11 -20.27 6.28
N PHE A 181 29.97 -19.26 6.14
CA PHE A 181 29.72 -18.13 5.23
C PHE A 181 29.62 -18.56 3.76
N ASP A 182 30.48 -19.47 3.30
CA ASP A 182 30.49 -19.92 1.91
C ASP A 182 29.22 -20.71 1.57
N GLU A 183 28.78 -21.57 2.49
CA GLU A 183 27.50 -22.29 2.39
C GLU A 183 26.30 -21.34 2.38
N LEU A 184 26.33 -20.29 3.21
CA LEU A 184 25.30 -19.25 3.23
C LEU A 184 25.26 -18.46 1.92
N GLU A 185 26.42 -18.10 1.38
CA GLU A 185 26.52 -17.39 0.10
C GLU A 185 25.99 -18.25 -1.05
N GLU A 186 26.35 -19.54 -1.10
CA GLU A 186 25.84 -20.48 -2.10
C GLU A 186 24.31 -20.66 -1.96
N TYR A 187 23.80 -20.75 -0.73
CA TYR A 187 22.37 -20.80 -0.47
C TYR A 187 21.67 -19.52 -0.93
N TRP A 188 22.20 -18.34 -0.59
CA TRP A 188 21.64 -17.05 -0.97
C TRP A 188 21.59 -16.87 -2.50
N LYS A 189 22.64 -17.29 -3.22
CA LYS A 189 22.72 -17.26 -4.71
C LYS A 189 21.58 -18.03 -5.39
N LYS A 190 20.95 -19.01 -4.71
CA LYS A 190 19.78 -19.76 -5.24
C LYS A 190 18.52 -18.89 -5.35
N PHE A 191 18.46 -17.77 -4.62
CA PHE A 191 17.28 -16.90 -4.53
C PHE A 191 17.44 -15.54 -5.23
N GLU A 192 18.56 -15.30 -5.90
CA GLU A 192 18.80 -14.09 -6.68
C GLU A 192 17.72 -13.90 -7.77
N LEU A 193 17.03 -12.76 -7.70
CA LEU A 193 15.91 -12.44 -8.59
C LEU A 193 16.35 -12.18 -10.04
N ARG A 194 17.58 -11.68 -10.26
CA ARG A 194 18.09 -11.26 -11.59
C ARG A 194 18.01 -12.37 -12.62
N LYS A 195 18.31 -13.63 -12.25
CA LYS A 195 18.28 -14.76 -13.20
C LYS A 195 16.88 -15.07 -13.75
N LYS A 196 15.80 -14.67 -13.05
CA LYS A 196 14.41 -14.92 -13.50
C LYS A 196 13.82 -13.77 -14.33
N SER A 197 14.26 -12.53 -14.12
CA SER A 197 13.71 -11.35 -14.81
C SER A 197 14.17 -11.20 -16.26
N ASP A 198 15.38 -11.65 -16.59
CA ASP A 198 15.98 -11.43 -17.92
C ASP A 198 15.19 -12.14 -19.04
N HIS A 199 14.65 -13.33 -18.78
CA HIS A 199 13.79 -14.04 -19.73
C HIS A 199 12.44 -13.35 -19.98
N HIS A 200 11.88 -12.67 -18.97
CA HIS A 200 10.59 -11.98 -19.09
C HIS A 200 10.71 -10.61 -19.77
N ALA A 201 11.81 -9.89 -19.57
CA ALA A 201 12.03 -8.59 -20.20
C ALA A 201 12.14 -8.67 -21.72
N VAL A 202 12.67 -9.78 -22.25
CA VAL A 202 12.84 -10.01 -23.70
C VAL A 202 11.50 -10.34 -24.39
N SER A 203 10.56 -11.00 -23.70
CA SER A 203 9.28 -11.40 -24.30
C SER A 203 8.29 -10.23 -24.44
N LEU A 204 8.30 -9.28 -23.51
CA LEU A 204 7.36 -8.16 -23.46
C LEU A 204 7.60 -7.06 -24.53
N ARG A 205 8.74 -7.04 -25.22
CA ARG A 205 9.20 -5.89 -26.02
C ARG A 205 9.04 -6.02 -27.54
N LYS A 206 8.36 -7.05 -28.07
CA LYS A 206 8.45 -7.42 -29.50
C LYS A 206 7.65 -6.54 -30.47
N SER A 207 6.50 -5.97 -30.09
CA SER A 207 5.63 -5.26 -31.05
C SER A 207 5.97 -3.77 -31.19
N LYS A 208 6.48 -3.34 -32.35
CA LYS A 208 6.67 -1.92 -32.70
C LYS A 208 5.34 -1.17 -32.80
N ALA A 209 4.30 -1.81 -33.33
CA ALA A 209 2.97 -1.21 -33.48
C ALA A 209 2.31 -0.91 -32.13
N ALA A 210 2.44 -1.82 -31.15
CA ALA A 210 1.92 -1.60 -29.80
C ALA A 210 2.60 -0.40 -29.12
N LYS A 211 3.91 -0.20 -29.35
CA LYS A 211 4.64 0.97 -28.83
C LYS A 211 4.15 2.28 -29.45
N ILE A 212 3.95 2.32 -30.77
CA ILE A 212 3.43 3.51 -31.46
C ILE A 212 2.02 3.84 -30.95
N ARG A 213 1.15 2.83 -30.82
CA ARG A 213 -0.20 3.02 -30.28
C ARG A 213 -0.17 3.55 -28.85
N ALA A 214 0.64 2.95 -27.97
CA ALA A 214 0.79 3.43 -26.59
C ALA A 214 1.32 4.87 -26.51
N GLY A 215 2.26 5.23 -27.38
CA GLY A 215 2.76 6.61 -27.48
C GLY A 215 1.67 7.60 -27.92
N SER A 216 0.89 7.24 -28.94
CA SER A 216 -0.25 8.03 -29.40
C SER A 216 -1.30 8.20 -28.30
N ASP A 217 -1.66 7.10 -27.63
CA ASP A 217 -2.63 7.10 -26.53
C ASP A 217 -2.16 7.98 -25.36
N PHE A 218 -0.86 7.97 -25.05
CA PHE A 218 -0.28 8.83 -24.03
C PHE A 218 -0.42 10.32 -24.38
N LEU A 219 -0.01 10.71 -25.60
CA LEU A 219 -0.06 12.11 -26.05
C LEU A 219 -1.48 12.68 -26.16
N MET A 220 -2.46 11.83 -26.50
CA MET A 220 -3.86 12.25 -26.65
C MET A 220 -4.68 12.13 -25.35
N SER A 221 -4.17 11.43 -24.34
CA SER A 221 -4.92 11.23 -23.10
C SER A 221 -4.98 12.49 -22.25
N GLN A 222 -6.17 12.83 -21.75
CA GLN A 222 -6.35 13.90 -20.77
C GLN A 222 -5.92 13.41 -19.39
N ASN A 223 -5.11 14.20 -18.67
CA ASN A 223 -4.76 13.92 -17.29
C ASN A 223 -5.87 14.42 -16.34
N THR A 224 -6.71 13.51 -15.86
CA THR A 224 -7.75 13.82 -14.88
C THR A 224 -7.32 13.60 -13.43
N THR A 225 -6.12 13.07 -13.21
CA THR A 225 -5.62 12.58 -11.91
C THR A 225 -5.40 13.69 -10.88
N MET A 226 -5.13 14.92 -11.32
CA MET A 226 -4.72 16.03 -10.44
C MET A 226 -5.84 16.55 -9.51
N LYS A 227 -7.10 16.16 -9.73
CA LYS A 227 -8.25 16.78 -9.03
C LYS A 227 -8.41 16.34 -7.58
N ASN A 228 -8.04 15.11 -7.26
CA ASN A 228 -8.31 14.45 -5.97
C ASN A 228 -7.14 13.56 -5.50
N ASN A 229 -6.03 13.54 -6.23
CA ASN A 229 -4.83 12.80 -5.85
C ASN A 229 -3.69 13.79 -5.57
N TYR A 230 -3.43 14.04 -4.28
CA TYR A 230 -2.41 14.98 -3.84
C TYR A 230 -0.99 14.59 -4.30
N GLY A 231 -0.72 13.31 -4.56
CA GLY A 231 0.55 12.87 -5.11
C GLY A 231 0.84 13.37 -6.54
N TYR A 232 -0.17 13.97 -7.20
CA TYR A 232 -0.08 14.52 -8.55
C TYR A 232 -0.42 16.03 -8.59
N TYR A 233 -0.31 16.73 -7.47
CA TYR A 233 -0.34 18.20 -7.50
C TYR A 233 0.94 18.72 -8.16
N GLY A 234 0.80 19.67 -9.09
CA GLY A 234 1.90 20.21 -9.92
C GLY A 234 1.70 20.02 -11.42
#